data_AF-A0A924VBN9-F1
#
_entry.id   AF-A0A924VBN9-F1
#
_cell.length_a   1.000
_cell.length_b   1.000
_cell.length_c   1.000
_cell.angle_alpha   90.00
_cell.angle_beta   90.00
_cell.angle_gamma   90.00
#
_symmetry.space_group_name_H-M   'P 1'
#
loop_
_entity.id
_entity.type
_entity.pdbx_description
1 polymer ?
#
loop_
_entity_poly.entity_id
_entity_poly.type
_entity_poly.pdbx_seq_one_letter_code
_entity_poly.pdbx_strand_id
1 'polypeptide(L)'
;FLDGMLARLLNAYSDIGKDLDSLADVVSFGVLPSVIIYQLFLKSSSNGDWLNYSAFLIAIFSALRLAKFNNDTRQSENFIGLPTPANAMLIASIPFIAAGGNMVSSYVQTPIFLTLFSLGMGLLLISEIQLISLKFNGLDFKKNLHRYILIISSLILLLIFKFAAVPLIMVAYVTISFIQFRTTK
;
A
#
# COMPACT_ATOMS: atom_id res chain seq x y z
N PHE A 1 11.27 5.83 8.44
CA PHE A 1 12.50 5.81 7.58
C PHE A 1 13.59 6.78 8.03
N LEU A 2 13.32 8.09 8.15
CA LEU A 2 14.34 9.06 8.63
C LEU A 2 14.76 8.78 10.08
N ASP A 3 13.81 8.38 10.93
CA ASP A 3 14.08 8.03 12.33
C ASP A 3 15.05 6.84 12.45
N GLY A 4 14.75 5.72 11.79
CA GLY A 4 15.67 4.56 11.76
C GLY A 4 17.02 4.80 11.06
N MET A 5 17.18 5.86 10.26
CA MET A 5 18.48 6.27 9.72
C MET A 5 19.27 7.06 10.76
N LEU A 6 18.63 8.00 11.46
CA LEU A 6 19.22 8.79 12.53
C LEU A 6 19.59 7.92 13.74
N ALA A 7 18.74 6.97 14.13
CA ALA A 7 19.04 6.02 15.21
C ALA A 7 20.30 5.18 14.92
N ARG A 8 20.49 4.76 13.66
CA ARG A 8 21.71 4.06 13.23
C ARG A 8 22.94 4.97 13.21
N LEU A 9 22.77 6.23 12.81
CA LEU A 9 23.86 7.22 12.82
C LEU A 9 24.32 7.56 14.25
N LEU A 10 23.38 7.54 15.21
CA LEU A 10 23.62 7.88 16.61
C LEU A 10 23.94 6.66 17.50
N ASN A 11 24.04 5.45 16.93
CA ASN A 11 24.15 4.18 17.68
C ASN A 11 23.07 3.99 18.76
N ALA A 12 21.90 4.62 18.60
CA ALA A 12 20.79 4.58 19.54
C ALA A 12 19.70 3.60 19.07
N TYR A 13 20.09 2.39 18.68
CA TYR A 13 19.16 1.36 18.25
C TYR A 13 18.61 0.60 19.46
N SER A 14 17.29 0.51 19.59
CA SER A 14 16.63 -0.29 20.62
C SER A 14 15.42 -1.01 20.04
N ASP A 15 15.07 -2.16 20.62
CA ASP A 15 13.90 -2.94 20.21
C ASP A 15 12.59 -2.14 20.40
N ILE A 16 12.52 -1.35 21.48
CA ILE A 16 11.41 -0.43 21.74
C ILE A 16 11.28 0.62 20.61
N GLY A 17 12.40 1.15 20.13
CA GLY A 17 12.40 2.12 19.02
C GLY A 17 11.85 1.53 17.72
N LYS A 18 12.19 0.27 17.41
CA LYS A 18 11.66 -0.45 16.24
C LYS A 18 10.14 -0.62 16.32
N ASP A 19 9.63 -0.99 17.50
CA ASP A 19 8.19 -1.14 17.72
C ASP A 19 7.46 0.21 17.69
N LEU A 20 8.09 1.28 18.18
CA LEU A 20 7.55 2.63 18.13
C LEU A 20 7.47 3.18 16.69
N ASP A 21 8.50 2.95 15.85
CA ASP A 21 8.48 3.28 14.41
C ASP A 21 7.33 2.53 13.72
N SER A 22 7.11 1.27 14.09
CA SER A 22 6.00 0.46 13.56
C SER A 22 4.64 1.00 14.00
N LEU A 23 4.49 1.46 15.24
CA LEU A 23 3.26 2.10 15.72
C LEU A 23 2.99 3.42 14.98
N ALA A 24 4.03 4.23 14.78
CA ALA A 24 3.94 5.46 13.99
C ALA A 24 3.56 5.18 12.52
N ASP A 25 4.07 4.10 11.94
CA ASP A 25 3.70 3.62 10.60
C ASP A 25 2.25 3.15 10.55
N VAL A 26 1.71 2.51 11.60
CA VAL A 26 0.28 2.16 11.68
C VAL A 26 -0.58 3.42 11.63
N VAL A 27 -0.21 4.48 12.35
CA VAL A 27 -0.97 5.74 12.34
C VAL A 27 -0.90 6.39 10.95
N SER A 28 0.29 6.51 10.39
CA SER A 28 0.54 7.22 9.14
C SER A 28 0.02 6.47 7.90
N PHE A 29 0.18 5.15 7.87
CA PHE A 29 -0.11 4.32 6.69
C PHE A 29 -1.25 3.32 6.88
N GLY A 30 -1.83 3.23 8.09
CA GLY A 30 -3.04 2.45 8.36
C GLY A 30 -4.22 3.34 8.71
N VAL A 31 -4.11 4.12 9.78
CA VAL A 31 -5.21 4.96 10.30
C VAL A 31 -5.56 6.10 9.37
N LEU A 32 -4.58 6.88 8.89
CA LEU A 32 -4.86 7.98 7.95
C LEU A 32 -5.59 7.49 6.69
N PRO A 33 -5.14 6.43 5.99
CA PRO A 33 -5.89 5.85 4.88
C PRO A 33 -7.31 5.36 5.25
N SER A 34 -7.48 4.73 6.41
CA SER A 34 -8.82 4.38 6.92
C SER A 34 -9.72 5.59 7.06
N VAL A 35 -9.21 6.69 7.61
CA VAL A 35 -9.97 7.95 7.75
C VAL A 35 -10.33 8.53 6.38
N ILE A 36 -9.44 8.46 5.39
CA ILE A 36 -9.74 8.90 4.02
C ILE A 36 -10.94 8.14 3.45
N ILE A 37 -10.96 6.80 3.56
CA ILE A 37 -12.07 5.99 3.06
C ILE A 37 -13.34 6.24 3.87
N TYR A 38 -13.23 6.38 5.20
CA TYR A 38 -14.35 6.72 6.07
C TYR A 38 -15.00 8.06 5.66
N GLN A 39 -14.20 9.07 5.33
CA GLN A 39 -14.69 10.34 4.81
C GLN A 39 -15.41 10.20 3.46
N LEU A 40 -14.99 9.27 2.60
CA LEU A 40 -15.71 8.98 1.36
C LEU A 40 -17.05 8.28 1.63
N PHE A 41 -17.12 7.39 2.62
CA PHE A 41 -18.37 6.77 3.06
C PHE A 41 -19.38 7.81 3.57
N LEU A 42 -18.92 8.78 4.38
CA LEU A 42 -19.78 9.87 4.87
C LEU A 42 -20.33 10.75 3.74
N LYS A 43 -19.66 10.80 2.59
CA LYS A 43 -20.12 11.54 1.41
C LYS A 43 -21.09 10.73 0.54
N SER A 44 -21.05 9.40 0.61
CA SER A 44 -21.79 8.53 -0.31
C SER A 44 -23.03 7.86 0.27
N SER A 45 -23.14 7.76 1.58
CA SER A 45 -24.29 7.18 2.28
C SER A 45 -25.00 8.23 3.14
N SER A 46 -26.30 8.03 3.36
CA SER A 46 -27.02 8.74 4.42
C SER A 46 -26.34 8.46 5.76
N ASN A 47 -26.01 9.51 6.50
CA ASN A 47 -25.30 9.45 7.79
C ASN A 47 -25.82 8.32 8.71
N GLY A 48 -24.93 7.41 9.14
CA GLY A 48 -25.22 6.50 10.26
C GLY A 48 -25.13 4.99 10.00
N ASP A 49 -24.64 4.54 8.83
CA ASP A 49 -24.54 3.11 8.55
C ASP A 49 -23.28 2.46 9.18
N TRP A 50 -23.45 1.32 9.86
CA TRP A 50 -22.34 0.59 10.50
C TRP A 50 -21.28 0.12 9.48
N LEU A 51 -21.68 -0.02 8.22
CA LEU A 51 -20.80 -0.33 7.10
C LEU A 51 -19.66 0.67 6.93
N ASN A 52 -19.85 1.95 7.31
CA ASN A 52 -18.81 2.97 7.16
C ASN A 52 -17.55 2.62 7.97
N TYR A 53 -17.70 1.95 9.11
CA TYR A 53 -16.58 1.53 9.96
C TYR A 53 -15.73 0.43 9.34
N SER A 54 -16.19 -0.23 8.26
CA SER A 54 -15.37 -1.18 7.49
C SER A 54 -14.09 -0.55 6.95
N ALA A 55 -14.04 0.78 6.78
CA ALA A 55 -12.83 1.51 6.44
C ALA A 55 -11.67 1.26 7.42
N PHE A 56 -11.95 1.04 8.70
CA PHE A 56 -10.95 0.79 9.74
C PHE A 56 -10.36 -0.62 9.72
N LEU A 57 -10.91 -1.54 8.89
CA LEU A 57 -10.24 -2.81 8.60
C LEU A 57 -8.83 -2.57 8.03
N ILE A 58 -8.65 -1.53 7.22
CA ILE A 58 -7.33 -1.17 6.67
C ILE A 58 -6.32 -0.92 7.80
N ALA A 59 -6.69 -0.17 8.84
CA ALA A 59 -5.82 0.08 10.00
C ALA A 59 -5.50 -1.22 10.77
N ILE A 60 -6.50 -2.07 11.01
CA ILE A 60 -6.33 -3.36 11.71
C ILE A 60 -5.38 -4.27 10.93
N PHE A 61 -5.59 -4.45 9.63
CA PHE A 61 -4.74 -5.29 8.79
C PHE A 61 -3.35 -4.68 8.58
N SER A 62 -3.21 -3.35 8.58
CA SER A 62 -1.90 -2.68 8.53
C SER A 62 -1.08 -2.97 9.79
N ALA A 63 -1.71 -2.91 10.98
CA ALA A 63 -1.07 -3.27 12.24
C ALA A 63 -0.63 -4.74 12.26
N LEU A 64 -1.52 -5.66 11.85
CA LEU A 64 -1.20 -7.09 11.75
C LEU A 64 -0.05 -7.34 10.77
N ARG A 65 -0.05 -6.68 9.61
CA ARG A 65 1.02 -6.81 8.62
C ARG A 65 2.37 -6.30 9.15
N LEU A 66 2.40 -5.17 9.84
CA LEU A 66 3.63 -4.65 10.44
C LEU A 66 4.16 -5.57 11.55
N ALA A 67 3.27 -6.13 12.39
CA ALA A 67 3.66 -7.14 13.37
C ALA A 67 4.22 -8.41 12.71
N LYS A 68 3.62 -8.88 11.60
CA LYS A 68 4.19 -10.00 10.81
C LYS A 68 5.55 -9.62 10.22
N PHE A 69 5.69 -8.43 9.64
CA PHE A 69 6.93 -7.94 9.06
C PHE A 69 8.08 -7.88 10.08
N ASN A 70 7.81 -7.43 11.30
CA ASN A 70 8.83 -7.32 12.34
C ASN A 70 9.36 -8.67 12.85
N ASN A 71 8.56 -9.72 12.73
CA ASN A 71 8.84 -11.06 13.25
C ASN A 71 9.20 -12.10 12.18
N ASP A 72 9.01 -11.80 10.89
CA ASP A 72 9.25 -12.74 9.79
C ASP A 72 10.65 -12.54 9.17
N THR A 73 11.53 -13.50 9.40
CA THR A 73 12.92 -13.49 8.92
C THR A 73 13.06 -13.65 7.39
N ARG A 74 11.98 -14.03 6.70
CA ARG A 74 11.96 -14.23 5.23
C ARG A 74 11.94 -12.92 4.45
N GLN A 75 11.68 -11.78 5.10
CA GLN A 75 11.41 -10.49 4.43
C GLN A 75 12.64 -9.57 4.32
N SER A 76 13.84 -10.14 4.19
CA SER A 76 15.11 -9.38 4.15
C SER A 76 15.35 -8.65 2.83
N GLU A 77 15.02 -9.30 1.70
CA GLU A 77 15.24 -8.76 0.35
C GLU A 77 13.94 -8.39 -0.38
N ASN A 78 12.84 -9.11 -0.07
CA ASN A 78 11.54 -8.97 -0.72
C ASN A 78 10.44 -8.84 0.33
N PHE A 79 9.29 -8.31 -0.06
CA PHE A 79 8.13 -8.21 0.82
C PHE A 79 7.25 -9.45 0.69
N ILE A 80 6.59 -9.86 1.78
CA ILE A 80 5.49 -10.82 1.74
C ILE A 80 4.22 -10.07 2.14
N GLY A 81 3.27 -10.02 1.22
CA GLY A 81 2.07 -9.18 1.32
C GLY A 81 2.33 -7.74 0.89
N LEU A 82 1.24 -7.00 0.66
CA LEU A 82 1.32 -5.63 0.16
C LEU A 82 2.01 -4.69 1.16
N PRO A 83 3.00 -3.87 0.74
CA PRO A 83 3.56 -2.85 1.61
C PRO A 83 2.53 -1.83 2.09
N THR A 84 2.51 -1.54 3.40
CA THR A 84 1.60 -0.54 4.00
C THR A 84 1.73 0.84 3.34
N PRO A 85 2.93 1.35 3.01
CA PRO A 85 3.03 2.64 2.31
C PRO A 85 2.44 2.60 0.89
N ALA A 86 2.59 1.49 0.17
CA ALA A 86 2.03 1.33 -1.17
C ALA A 86 0.49 1.29 -1.12
N ASN A 87 -0.06 0.58 -0.13
CA ASN A 87 -1.50 0.58 0.14
C ASN A 87 -2.03 1.98 0.48
N ALA A 88 -1.31 2.72 1.34
CA ALA A 88 -1.67 4.08 1.71
C ALA A 88 -1.66 5.04 0.50
N MET A 89 -0.66 4.93 -0.38
CA MET A 89 -0.60 5.71 -1.63
C MET A 89 -1.77 5.43 -2.56
N LEU A 90 -2.16 4.15 -2.71
CA LEU A 90 -3.33 3.78 -3.50
C LEU A 90 -4.60 4.40 -2.93
N ILE A 91 -4.82 4.26 -1.62
CA ILE A 91 -6.00 4.82 -0.94
C ILE A 91 -6.02 6.34 -1.06
N ALA A 92 -4.88 7.01 -0.89
CA ALA A 92 -4.76 8.46 -1.03
C ALA A 92 -5.10 8.96 -2.44
N SER A 93 -5.00 8.12 -3.47
CA SER A 93 -5.41 8.47 -4.84
C SER A 93 -6.93 8.48 -5.03
N ILE A 94 -7.69 7.71 -4.23
CA ILE A 94 -9.13 7.51 -4.43
C ILE A 94 -9.93 8.83 -4.35
N PRO A 95 -9.72 9.73 -3.37
CA PRO A 95 -10.44 11.01 -3.34
C PRO A 95 -10.24 11.86 -4.60
N PHE A 96 -9.04 11.83 -5.19
CA PHE A 96 -8.76 12.57 -6.43
C PHE A 96 -9.46 11.95 -7.63
N ILE A 97 -9.57 10.63 -7.69
CA ILE A 97 -10.34 9.92 -8.72
C ILE A 97 -11.84 10.21 -8.54
N ALA A 98 -12.32 10.20 -7.29
CA ALA A 98 -13.69 10.53 -6.93
C ALA A 98 -14.06 11.97 -7.30
N ALA A 99 -13.12 12.91 -7.33
CA ALA A 99 -13.36 14.29 -7.75
C ALA A 99 -13.46 14.47 -9.29
N GLY A 100 -13.19 13.43 -10.09
CA GLY A 100 -13.07 13.53 -11.55
C GLY A 100 -14.38 13.73 -12.33
N GLY A 101 -15.55 13.56 -11.71
CA GLY A 101 -16.86 13.81 -12.33
C GLY A 101 -17.25 12.90 -13.51
N ASN A 102 -16.52 11.80 -13.72
CA ASN A 102 -16.78 10.80 -14.76
C ASN A 102 -17.45 9.52 -14.20
N MET A 103 -17.78 8.56 -15.06
CA MET A 103 -18.41 7.29 -14.63
C MET A 103 -17.60 6.54 -13.55
N VAL A 104 -16.26 6.58 -13.65
CA VAL A 104 -15.36 5.96 -12.66
C VAL A 104 -15.52 6.64 -11.30
N SER A 105 -15.61 7.96 -11.27
CA SER A 105 -15.78 8.75 -10.05
C SER A 105 -17.07 8.40 -9.30
N SER A 106 -18.18 8.19 -10.03
CA SER A 106 -19.46 7.77 -9.43
C SER A 106 -19.35 6.36 -8.84
N TYR A 107 -18.64 5.45 -9.52
CA TYR A 107 -18.45 4.09 -9.05
C TYR A 107 -17.62 4.00 -7.77
N VAL A 108 -16.48 4.73 -7.71
CA VAL A 108 -15.57 4.67 -6.55
C VAL A 108 -16.15 5.30 -5.29
N GLN A 109 -17.21 6.09 -5.41
CA GLN A 109 -17.90 6.65 -4.27
C GLN A 109 -18.95 5.70 -3.68
N THR A 110 -19.39 4.66 -4.41
CA THR A 110 -20.47 3.80 -3.91
C THR A 110 -20.10 3.07 -2.60
N PRO A 111 -21.01 2.95 -1.62
CA PRO A 111 -20.74 2.24 -0.36
C PRO A 111 -20.30 0.79 -0.56
N ILE A 112 -20.90 0.09 -1.55
CA ILE A 112 -20.49 -1.27 -1.94
C ILE A 112 -19.02 -1.30 -2.34
N PHE A 113 -18.60 -0.37 -3.21
CA PHE A 113 -17.21 -0.33 -3.66
C PHE A 113 -16.26 -0.06 -2.51
N LEU A 114 -16.54 0.97 -1.68
CA LEU A 114 -15.68 1.34 -0.56
C LEU A 114 -15.53 0.20 0.47
N THR A 115 -16.59 -0.58 0.69
CA THR A 115 -16.59 -1.74 1.59
C THR A 115 -15.71 -2.86 1.02
N LEU A 116 -15.97 -3.27 -0.22
CA LEU A 116 -15.20 -4.32 -0.90
C LEU A 116 -13.73 -3.93 -1.07
N PHE A 117 -13.48 -2.65 -1.37
CA PHE A 117 -12.14 -2.10 -1.49
C PHE A 117 -11.39 -2.13 -0.15
N SER A 118 -12.02 -1.73 0.95
CA SER A 118 -11.40 -1.77 2.29
C SER A 118 -11.05 -3.19 2.69
N LEU A 119 -11.97 -4.14 2.47
CA LEU A 119 -11.72 -5.56 2.74
C LEU A 119 -10.61 -6.13 1.84
N GLY A 120 -10.67 -5.86 0.53
CA GLY A 120 -9.70 -6.33 -0.44
C GLY A 120 -8.28 -5.82 -0.16
N MET A 121 -8.14 -4.53 0.18
CA MET A 121 -6.86 -3.96 0.59
C MET A 121 -6.36 -4.57 1.89
N GLY A 122 -7.24 -4.77 2.88
CA GLY A 122 -6.92 -5.46 4.12
C GLY A 122 -6.36 -6.86 3.89
N LEU A 123 -7.01 -7.66 3.04
CA LEU A 123 -6.57 -9.01 2.69
C LEU A 123 -5.25 -9.01 1.90
N LEU A 124 -5.06 -8.07 0.98
CA LEU A 124 -3.81 -7.93 0.22
C LEU A 124 -2.62 -7.62 1.13
N LEU A 125 -2.79 -6.80 2.17
CA LEU A 125 -1.74 -6.52 3.16
C LEU A 125 -1.23 -7.81 3.82
N ILE A 126 -2.12 -8.70 4.24
CA ILE A 126 -1.73 -9.92 4.98
C ILE A 126 -1.46 -11.15 4.12
N SER A 127 -1.70 -11.04 2.81
CA SER A 127 -1.52 -12.13 1.84
C SER A 127 -0.09 -12.65 1.82
N GLU A 128 0.09 -13.95 1.58
CA GLU A 128 1.42 -14.59 1.50
C GLU A 128 2.04 -14.51 0.10
N ILE A 129 1.78 -13.42 -0.61
CA ILE A 129 2.30 -13.19 -1.95
C ILE A 129 3.66 -12.49 -1.83
N GLN A 130 4.69 -13.05 -2.45
CA GLN A 130 5.99 -12.38 -2.55
C GLN A 130 5.89 -11.22 -3.53
N LEU A 131 6.28 -10.03 -3.07
CA LEU A 131 6.24 -8.79 -3.83
C LEU A 131 7.64 -8.17 -3.92
N ILE A 132 7.91 -7.54 -5.06
CA ILE A 132 9.21 -6.94 -5.35
C ILE A 132 9.48 -5.80 -4.38
N SER A 133 10.68 -5.76 -3.82
CA SER A 133 11.17 -4.56 -3.13
C SER A 133 11.76 -3.57 -4.14
N LEU A 134 11.49 -2.28 -3.94
CA LEU A 134 12.10 -1.19 -4.72
C LEU A 134 13.56 -0.90 -4.29
N LYS A 135 14.15 -1.74 -3.44
CA LYS A 135 15.54 -1.61 -3.01
C LYS A 135 16.45 -2.20 -4.10
N PHE A 136 17.38 -1.38 -4.59
CA PHE A 136 18.38 -1.80 -5.55
C PHE A 136 19.61 -2.38 -4.84
N ASN A 137 19.93 -3.64 -5.13
CA ASN A 137 21.15 -4.30 -4.66
C ASN A 137 22.25 -4.18 -5.73
N GLY A 138 22.69 -2.95 -6.01
CA GLY A 138 23.64 -2.62 -7.08
C GLY A 138 22.97 -2.26 -8.42
N LEU A 139 23.78 -1.86 -9.42
CA LEU A 139 23.33 -1.36 -10.73
C LEU A 139 23.16 -2.46 -11.80
N ASP A 140 23.18 -3.72 -11.39
CA ASP A 140 23.23 -4.86 -12.30
C ASP A 140 21.92 -4.99 -13.09
N PHE A 141 21.97 -4.72 -14.41
CA PHE A 141 20.77 -4.53 -15.24
C PHE A 141 19.88 -5.76 -15.30
N LYS A 142 20.47 -6.96 -15.43
CA LYS A 142 19.71 -8.21 -15.53
C LYS A 142 18.95 -8.54 -14.24
N LYS A 143 19.55 -8.25 -13.08
CA LYS A 143 18.93 -8.51 -11.76
C LYS A 143 17.81 -7.52 -11.44
N ASN A 144 17.89 -6.29 -11.96
CA ASN A 144 16.95 -5.22 -11.70
C ASN A 144 15.92 -4.99 -12.82
N LEU A 145 15.89 -5.85 -13.84
CA LEU A 145 15.02 -5.69 -15.02
C LEU A 145 13.54 -5.46 -14.66
N HIS A 146 12.97 -6.27 -13.78
CA HIS A 146 11.58 -6.13 -13.33
C HIS A 146 11.32 -4.82 -12.57
N ARG A 147 12.30 -4.34 -11.80
CA ARG A 147 12.25 -3.04 -11.11
C ARG A 147 12.24 -1.89 -12.11
N TYR A 148 13.09 -1.94 -13.14
CA TYR A 148 13.10 -0.94 -14.20
C TYR A 148 11.81 -0.94 -15.00
N ILE A 149 11.28 -2.11 -15.37
CA ILE A 149 9.99 -2.23 -16.06
C ILE A 149 8.88 -1.60 -15.22
N LEU A 150 8.85 -1.89 -13.92
CA LEU A 150 7.87 -1.31 -13.01
C LEU A 150 7.98 0.22 -12.96
N ILE A 151 9.18 0.79 -12.82
CA ILE A 151 9.38 2.24 -12.75
C ILE A 151 8.99 2.93 -14.06
N ILE A 152 9.45 2.39 -15.20
CA ILE A 152 9.18 2.97 -16.52
C ILE A 152 7.68 2.88 -16.83
N SER A 153 7.05 1.72 -16.62
CA SER A 153 5.60 1.58 -16.81
C SER A 153 4.82 2.50 -15.89
N SER A 154 5.25 2.66 -14.63
CA SER A 154 4.61 3.59 -13.70
C SER A 154 4.71 5.04 -14.16
N LEU A 155 5.86 5.46 -14.68
CA LEU A 155 6.06 6.81 -15.21
C LEU A 155 5.17 7.06 -16.44
N ILE A 156 5.12 6.12 -17.37
CA ILE A 156 4.26 6.20 -18.56
C ILE A 156 2.79 6.30 -18.14
N LEU A 157 2.34 5.45 -17.22
CA LEU A 157 0.97 5.47 -16.72
C LEU A 157 0.63 6.80 -16.04
N LEU A 158 1.54 7.34 -15.21
CA LEU A 158 1.36 8.65 -14.56
C LEU A 158 1.24 9.79 -15.57
N LEU A 159 2.05 9.79 -16.64
CA LEU A 159 2.00 10.82 -17.68
C LEU A 159 0.67 10.81 -18.44
N ILE A 160 0.11 9.63 -18.71
CA ILE A 160 -1.13 9.48 -19.50
C ILE A 160 -2.37 9.68 -18.62
N PHE A 161 -2.41 9.04 -17.44
CA PHE A 161 -3.63 8.91 -16.62
C PHE A 161 -3.61 9.72 -15.31
N LYS A 162 -2.51 10.42 -14.99
CA LYS A 162 -2.35 11.22 -13.77
C LYS A 162 -2.71 10.40 -12.52
N PHE A 163 -3.65 10.85 -11.68
CA PHE A 163 -4.05 10.14 -10.47
C PHE A 163 -4.75 8.80 -10.72
N ALA A 164 -5.45 8.64 -11.85
CA ALA A 164 -6.06 7.37 -12.22
C ALA A 164 -5.01 6.30 -12.59
N ALA A 165 -3.75 6.68 -12.76
CA ALA A 165 -2.64 5.77 -12.94
C ALA A 165 -2.34 4.93 -11.69
N VAL A 166 -2.59 5.46 -10.48
CA VAL A 166 -2.13 4.81 -9.23
C VAL A 166 -2.75 3.42 -9.02
N PRO A 167 -4.07 3.20 -9.22
CA PRO A 167 -4.64 1.85 -9.22
C PRO A 167 -4.04 0.94 -10.31
N LEU A 168 -3.81 1.46 -11.52
CA LEU A 168 -3.20 0.69 -12.62
C LEU A 168 -1.77 0.28 -12.29
N ILE A 169 -1.01 1.16 -11.66
CA ILE A 169 0.35 0.91 -11.17
C ILE A 169 0.34 -0.17 -10.10
N MET A 170 -0.64 -0.17 -9.19
CA MET A 170 -0.77 -1.23 -8.20
C MET A 170 -1.01 -2.59 -8.86
N VAL A 171 -1.89 -2.66 -9.85
CA VAL A 171 -2.15 -3.89 -10.61
C VAL A 171 -0.89 -4.35 -11.35
N ALA A 172 -0.17 -3.43 -12.01
CA ALA A 172 1.10 -3.73 -12.66
C ALA A 172 2.15 -4.23 -11.65
N TYR A 173 2.25 -3.61 -10.48
CA TYR A 173 3.17 -4.01 -9.41
C TYR A 173 2.94 -5.44 -8.94
N VAL A 174 1.70 -5.79 -8.62
CA VAL A 174 1.35 -7.16 -8.18
C VAL A 174 1.59 -8.16 -9.31
N THR A 175 1.22 -7.81 -10.54
CA THR A 175 1.38 -8.70 -11.71
C THR A 175 2.84 -8.95 -12.06
N ILE A 176 3.66 -7.89 -12.14
CA ILE A 176 5.10 -8.00 -12.42
C ILE A 176 5.80 -8.78 -11.30
N SER A 177 5.41 -8.55 -10.04
CA SER A 177 5.93 -9.32 -8.91
C SER A 177 5.62 -10.80 -9.05
N PHE A 178 4.38 -11.14 -9.38
CA PHE A 178 3.96 -12.52 -9.59
C PHE A 178 4.71 -13.20 -10.74
N ILE A 179 4.94 -12.48 -11.85
CA ILE A 179 5.72 -12.98 -12.99
C ILE A 179 7.17 -13.24 -12.56
N GLN A 180 7.81 -12.27 -11.91
CA GLN A 180 9.21 -12.41 -11.48
C GLN A 180 9.40 -13.68 -10.65
N PHE A 181 8.63 -13.86 -9.58
CA PHE A 181 8.80 -14.99 -8.67
C PHE A 181 8.36 -16.35 -9.26
N ARG A 182 7.58 -16.36 -10.35
CA ARG A 182 7.33 -17.58 -11.12
C ARG A 182 8.45 -17.93 -12.09
N THR A 183 9.10 -16.94 -12.69
CA THR A 183 10.16 -17.15 -13.69
C THR A 183 11.53 -17.41 -13.05
N THR A 184 11.76 -16.95 -11.81
CA THR A 184 13.02 -17.21 -11.07
C THR A 184 12.98 -18.45 -10.17
N LYS A 185 11.89 -19.23 -10.19
CA LYS A 185 11.85 -20.59 -9.62
C LYS A 185 12.35 -21.59 -10.66
#